data_AF-A0A517I5Q0-F1
#
_entry.id   AF-A0A517I5Q0-F1
#
_cell.length_a   1.000
_cell.length_b   1.000
_cell.length_c   1.000
_cell.angle_alpha   90.00
_cell.angle_beta   90.00
_cell.angle_gamma   90.00
#
_symmetry.space_group_name_H-M   'P 1'
#
loop_
_entity.id
_entity.type
_entity.pdbx_description
1 polymer ?
#
loop_
_entity_poly.entity_id
_entity_poly.type
_entity_poly.pdbx_seq_one_letter_code
_entity_poly.pdbx_strand_id
1 'polypeptide(L)'
;MKKVVRSLGILILASSFLIVPTQAADAVGKGKDSIVRPQKNIFEGNWRYGDTLVVAYDTFFPNGWISIEKEPHRGTQRGYEIAKYIVGANYGQVERSLSFNIPSGWVEIGRGYNSKRQAYIDIRNENKKRYQPQDLENKWVGTGQPVPYGWVVVNVSLYEKHIVNITSIPTESSIEAVKHPSPAFAYEIPRGWEITVDGEHSRILTRKY
;
A
#
# COMPACT_ATOMS: atom_id res chain seq x y z
N MET A 1 43.03 28.37 -38.88
CA MET A 1 42.48 27.18 -38.20
C MET A 1 42.28 27.51 -36.72
N LYS A 2 41.04 27.58 -36.24
CA LYS A 2 40.70 27.68 -34.81
C LYS A 2 39.75 26.52 -34.51
N LYS A 3 40.18 25.55 -33.70
CA LYS A 3 39.31 24.49 -33.18
C LYS A 3 39.05 24.79 -31.71
N VAL A 4 37.80 25.16 -31.41
CA VAL A 4 37.29 25.33 -30.05
C VAL A 4 36.94 23.94 -29.52
N VAL A 5 37.52 23.62 -28.37
CA VAL A 5 37.25 22.45 -27.53
C VAL A 5 35.84 22.57 -26.95
N ARG A 6 35.04 21.50 -27.05
CA ARG A 6 33.87 21.30 -26.17
C ARG A 6 34.05 19.95 -25.48
N SER A 7 34.34 20.01 -24.19
CA SER A 7 34.33 18.87 -23.28
C SER A 7 32.89 18.40 -23.09
N LEU A 8 32.65 17.11 -23.32
CA LEU A 8 31.43 16.44 -22.87
C LEU A 8 31.87 15.47 -21.76
N GLY A 9 31.56 15.84 -20.52
CA GLY A 9 31.77 14.98 -19.35
C GLY A 9 30.83 13.78 -19.43
N ILE A 10 31.40 12.58 -19.50
CA ILE A 10 30.66 11.33 -19.42
C ILE A 10 30.39 11.06 -17.93
N LEU A 11 29.11 11.10 -17.56
CA LEU A 11 28.61 10.68 -16.25
C LEU A 11 28.62 9.14 -16.21
N ILE A 12 29.52 8.56 -15.43
CA ILE A 12 29.57 7.11 -15.19
C ILE A 12 28.48 6.77 -14.17
N LEU A 13 27.34 6.26 -14.65
CA LEU A 13 26.36 5.56 -13.81
C LEU A 13 26.88 4.15 -13.55
N ALA A 14 27.48 3.95 -12.38
CA ALA A 14 27.84 2.62 -11.89
C ALA A 14 26.55 1.82 -11.63
N SER A 15 26.21 0.90 -12.53
CA SER A 15 25.21 -0.13 -12.28
C SER A 15 25.84 -1.20 -11.37
N SER A 16 25.42 -1.22 -10.12
CA SER A 16 25.74 -2.30 -9.20
C SER A 16 25.01 -3.58 -9.64
N PHE A 17 25.66 -4.40 -10.47
CA PHE A 17 25.21 -5.78 -10.69
C PHE A 17 25.53 -6.59 -9.43
N LEU A 18 24.52 -6.88 -8.61
CA LEU A 18 24.60 -7.90 -7.59
C LEU A 18 24.61 -9.27 -8.28
N ILE A 19 25.78 -9.87 -8.35
CA ILE A 19 25.94 -11.29 -8.68
C ILE A 19 25.40 -12.07 -7.48
N VAL A 20 24.23 -12.68 -7.62
CA VAL A 20 23.72 -13.64 -6.64
C VAL A 20 24.52 -14.93 -6.80
N PRO A 21 25.22 -15.45 -5.77
CA PRO A 21 25.79 -16.78 -5.85
C PRO A 21 24.64 -17.80 -5.88
N THR A 22 24.53 -18.53 -6.99
CA THR A 22 23.71 -19.74 -7.09
C THR A 22 24.35 -20.82 -6.22
N GLN A 23 23.97 -20.89 -4.95
CA GLN A 23 24.15 -22.09 -4.16
C GLN A 23 22.84 -22.86 -4.18
N ALA A 24 22.74 -23.79 -5.13
CA ALA A 24 21.79 -24.89 -5.04
C ALA A 24 22.20 -25.72 -3.82
N ALA A 25 21.54 -25.49 -2.68
CA ALA A 25 21.61 -26.41 -1.57
C ALA A 25 20.71 -27.61 -1.94
N ASP A 26 21.35 -28.68 -2.40
CA ASP A 26 20.73 -30.00 -2.43
C ASP A 26 20.34 -30.39 -1.00
N ALA A 27 19.04 -30.53 -0.76
CA ALA A 27 18.51 -31.28 0.36
C ALA A 27 17.70 -32.46 -0.19
N VAL A 28 18.40 -33.43 -0.81
CA VAL A 28 17.84 -34.76 -1.07
C VAL A 28 17.90 -35.55 0.24
N GLY A 29 16.89 -35.38 1.08
CA GLY A 29 16.57 -36.32 2.14
C GLY A 29 15.67 -37.43 1.59
N LYS A 30 16.25 -38.56 1.17
CA LYS A 30 15.48 -39.80 1.03
C LYS A 30 15.10 -40.28 2.44
N GLY A 31 13.86 -40.04 2.84
CA GLY A 31 13.29 -40.55 4.08
C GLY A 31 11.78 -40.67 3.96
N LYS A 32 11.27 -41.91 4.06
CA LYS A 32 9.85 -42.18 4.27
C LYS A 32 9.48 -41.66 5.65
N ASP A 33 9.03 -40.43 5.73
CA ASP A 33 8.26 -39.91 6.86
C ASP A 33 7.41 -38.75 6.35
N SER A 34 6.21 -39.09 5.90
CA SER A 34 5.12 -38.18 5.57
C SER A 34 4.55 -37.56 6.85
N ILE A 35 5.40 -36.99 7.71
CA ILE A 35 4.95 -36.06 8.73
C ILE A 35 5.06 -34.70 8.08
N VAL A 36 3.93 -34.25 7.51
CA VAL A 36 3.71 -32.86 7.12
C VAL A 36 3.91 -32.02 8.37
N ARG A 37 5.16 -31.65 8.67
CA ARG A 37 5.42 -30.49 9.51
C ARG A 37 4.72 -29.35 8.79
N PRO A 38 3.80 -28.62 9.44
CA PRO A 38 3.23 -27.43 8.81
C PRO A 38 4.43 -26.59 8.40
N GLN A 39 4.64 -26.39 7.10
CA GLN A 39 5.57 -25.38 6.64
C GLN A 39 5.14 -24.14 7.41
N LYS A 40 6.01 -23.65 8.31
CA LYS A 40 5.90 -22.28 8.81
C LYS A 40 5.56 -21.46 7.57
N ASN A 41 4.38 -20.87 7.57
CA ASN A 41 3.82 -20.19 6.40
C ASN A 41 4.96 -19.32 5.88
N ILE A 42 5.43 -19.56 4.66
CA ILE A 42 6.66 -18.92 4.16
C ILE A 42 6.53 -17.38 4.14
N PHE A 43 5.30 -16.89 4.26
CA PHE A 43 4.92 -15.50 4.41
C PHE A 43 4.90 -14.97 5.86
N GLU A 44 5.01 -15.85 6.87
CA GLU A 44 5.15 -15.50 8.28
C GLU A 44 6.62 -15.24 8.63
N GLY A 45 7.00 -13.96 8.61
CA GLY A 45 8.34 -13.48 8.93
C GLY A 45 8.36 -11.97 9.19
N ASN A 46 9.51 -11.48 9.65
CA ASN A 46 9.74 -10.04 9.82
C ASN A 46 10.16 -9.42 8.49
N TRP A 47 9.20 -9.31 7.57
CA TRP A 47 9.40 -8.77 6.23
C TRP A 47 9.40 -7.23 6.22
N ARG A 48 10.13 -6.66 5.27
CA ARG A 48 10.16 -5.23 4.98
C ARG A 48 9.69 -4.99 3.56
N TYR A 49 9.15 -3.79 3.32
CA TYR A 49 8.76 -3.36 1.99
C TYR A 49 9.90 -3.63 0.99
N GLY A 50 9.58 -4.35 -0.09
CA GLY A 50 10.52 -4.69 -1.15
C GLY A 50 11.21 -6.04 -0.99
N ASP A 51 11.10 -6.70 0.17
CA ASP A 51 11.61 -8.06 0.33
C ASP A 51 10.92 -9.02 -0.64
N THR A 52 11.67 -10.00 -1.15
CA THR A 52 11.17 -10.97 -2.12
C THR A 52 11.36 -12.41 -1.67
N LEU A 53 10.49 -13.29 -2.20
CA LEU A 53 10.52 -14.73 -1.99
C LEU A 53 10.31 -15.43 -3.31
N VAL A 54 11.01 -16.55 -3.52
CA VAL A 54 10.67 -17.49 -4.59
C VAL A 54 9.68 -18.50 -4.04
N VAL A 55 8.53 -18.62 -4.68
CA VAL A 55 7.44 -19.52 -4.29
C VAL A 55 7.04 -20.42 -5.46
N ALA A 56 6.25 -21.46 -5.19
CA ALA A 56 5.74 -22.32 -6.25
C ALA A 56 4.81 -21.54 -7.18
N TYR A 57 4.75 -21.95 -8.45
CA TYR A 57 3.77 -21.43 -9.39
C TYR A 57 2.33 -21.59 -8.85
N ASP A 58 1.48 -20.57 -9.03
CA ASP A 58 0.11 -20.50 -8.52
C ASP A 58 -0.02 -20.53 -6.99
N THR A 59 1.01 -20.07 -6.27
CA THR A 59 0.90 -19.85 -4.82
C THR A 59 -0.16 -18.79 -4.52
N PHE A 60 -1.05 -19.07 -3.56
CA PHE A 60 -1.99 -18.08 -3.05
C PHE A 60 -1.25 -17.06 -2.17
N PHE A 61 -1.36 -15.77 -2.51
CA PHE A 61 -0.69 -14.71 -1.77
C PHE A 61 -1.58 -14.17 -0.64
N PRO A 62 -1.07 -14.13 0.62
CA PRO A 62 -1.76 -13.42 1.69
C PRO A 62 -1.74 -11.91 1.45
N ASN A 63 -2.61 -11.19 2.16
CA ASN A 63 -2.65 -9.73 2.08
C ASN A 63 -1.27 -9.12 2.35
N GLY A 64 -0.88 -8.13 1.54
CA GLY A 64 0.44 -7.48 1.63
C GLY A 64 1.53 -8.12 0.75
N TRP A 65 1.20 -9.15 -0.03
CA TRP A 65 2.10 -9.76 -1.01
C TRP A 65 1.52 -9.68 -2.41
N ILE A 66 2.41 -9.52 -3.40
CA ILE A 66 2.08 -9.58 -4.83
C ILE A 66 3.08 -10.45 -5.58
N SER A 67 2.66 -10.97 -6.73
CA SER A 67 3.55 -11.61 -7.69
C SER A 67 4.17 -10.56 -8.63
N ILE A 68 5.49 -10.46 -8.69
CA ILE A 68 6.20 -9.52 -9.60
C ILE A 68 6.86 -10.23 -10.78
N GLU A 69 7.04 -11.54 -10.68
CA GLU A 69 7.51 -12.40 -11.76
C GLU A 69 6.82 -13.75 -11.66
N LYS A 70 6.49 -14.33 -12.81
CA LYS A 70 5.86 -15.64 -12.90
C LYS A 70 6.49 -16.43 -14.04
N GLU A 71 6.85 -17.67 -13.80
CA GLU A 71 7.34 -18.60 -14.81
C GLU A 71 6.53 -19.90 -14.74
N PRO A 72 5.75 -20.24 -15.78
CA PRO A 72 4.92 -21.44 -15.77
C PRO A 72 5.74 -22.72 -15.82
N HIS A 73 5.07 -23.81 -15.45
CA HIS A 73 5.59 -25.16 -15.64
C HIS A 73 5.97 -25.40 -17.10
N ARG A 74 7.14 -26.02 -17.34
CA ARG A 74 7.62 -26.40 -18.69
C ARG A 74 8.03 -27.86 -18.68
N GLY A 75 7.17 -28.72 -19.23
CA GLY A 75 7.37 -30.17 -19.19
C GLY A 75 7.46 -30.68 -17.74
N THR A 76 8.60 -31.24 -17.37
CA THR A 76 8.88 -31.73 -16.01
C THR A 76 9.41 -30.66 -15.06
N GLN A 77 9.79 -29.48 -15.56
CA GLN A 77 10.29 -28.38 -14.74
C GLN A 77 9.14 -27.69 -14.00
N ARG A 78 9.26 -27.59 -12.68
CA ARG A 78 8.30 -26.84 -11.86
C ARG A 78 8.46 -25.34 -12.11
N GLY A 79 7.34 -24.67 -12.37
CA GLY A 79 7.28 -23.22 -12.44
C GLY A 79 7.48 -22.57 -11.07
N TYR A 80 7.71 -21.27 -11.08
CA TYR A 80 7.87 -20.47 -9.87
C TYR A 80 7.21 -19.10 -10.02
N GLU A 81 7.03 -18.43 -8.89
CA GLU A 81 6.70 -17.01 -8.82
C GLU A 81 7.67 -16.29 -7.89
N ILE A 82 7.94 -15.02 -8.17
CA ILE A 82 8.64 -14.12 -7.25
C ILE A 82 7.59 -13.28 -6.56
N ALA A 83 7.40 -13.55 -5.27
CA ALA A 83 6.56 -12.76 -4.39
C ALA A 83 7.33 -11.52 -3.92
N LYS A 84 6.66 -10.37 -3.81
CA LYS A 84 7.20 -9.15 -3.19
C LYS A 84 6.30 -8.74 -2.04
N TYR A 85 6.90 -8.42 -0.89
CA TYR A 85 6.19 -7.85 0.25
C TYR A 85 6.04 -6.34 0.05
N ILE A 86 4.81 -5.84 0.14
CA ILE A 86 4.48 -4.44 -0.18
C ILE A 86 3.90 -3.64 1.00
N VAL A 87 3.80 -4.24 2.18
CA VAL A 87 3.37 -3.52 3.39
C VAL A 87 4.46 -2.52 3.80
N GLY A 88 4.03 -1.33 4.22
CA GLY A 88 4.93 -0.24 4.59
C GLY A 88 5.30 0.68 3.41
N ALA A 89 4.78 0.41 2.21
CA ALA A 89 4.91 1.32 1.07
C ALA A 89 4.42 2.74 1.40
N ASN A 90 4.99 3.74 0.74
CA ASN A 90 4.55 5.14 0.84
C ASN A 90 3.22 5.35 0.09
N TYR A 91 2.47 6.39 0.47
CA TYR A 91 1.31 6.85 -0.29
C TYR A 91 1.72 7.17 -1.73
N GLY A 92 0.89 6.75 -2.69
CA GLY A 92 1.12 6.96 -4.11
C GLY A 92 2.15 6.02 -4.75
N GLN A 93 2.79 5.13 -3.98
CA GLN A 93 3.69 4.11 -4.52
C GLN A 93 2.93 3.24 -5.52
N VAL A 94 3.51 3.04 -6.70
CA VAL A 94 2.94 2.18 -7.75
C VAL A 94 3.73 0.88 -7.80
N GLU A 95 3.00 -0.23 -7.92
CA GLU A 95 3.55 -1.56 -8.12
C GLU A 95 2.84 -2.24 -9.28
N ARG A 96 3.56 -3.15 -9.94
CA ARG A 96 3.01 -4.04 -10.96
C ARG A 96 2.85 -5.43 -10.39
N SER A 97 1.64 -5.97 -10.46
CA SER A 97 1.32 -7.30 -9.96
C SER A 97 0.87 -8.20 -11.12
N LEU A 98 1.48 -9.40 -11.19
CA LEU A 98 1.04 -10.53 -12.01
C LEU A 98 0.00 -11.40 -11.30
N SER A 99 -0.30 -11.09 -10.04
CA SER A 99 -1.45 -11.63 -9.30
C SER A 99 -2.65 -10.68 -9.39
N PHE A 100 -3.85 -11.24 -9.51
CA PHE A 100 -5.09 -10.44 -9.56
C PHE A 100 -5.66 -10.09 -8.18
N ASN A 101 -5.06 -10.59 -7.10
CA ASN A 101 -5.42 -10.17 -5.75
C ASN A 101 -4.84 -8.78 -5.47
N ILE A 102 -5.70 -7.80 -5.20
CA ILE A 102 -5.29 -6.43 -4.85
C ILE A 102 -5.20 -6.35 -3.32
N PRO A 103 -4.00 -6.10 -2.76
CA PRO A 103 -3.85 -5.98 -1.31
C PRO A 103 -4.66 -4.82 -0.71
N SER A 104 -5.06 -4.94 0.55
CA SER A 104 -5.81 -3.92 1.28
C SER A 104 -5.10 -2.56 1.24
N GLY A 105 -5.88 -1.51 0.94
CA GLY A 105 -5.40 -0.14 0.80
C GLY A 105 -4.62 0.14 -0.49
N TRP A 106 -4.57 -0.82 -1.41
CA TRP A 106 -4.15 -0.58 -2.79
C TRP A 106 -5.36 -0.51 -3.72
N VAL A 107 -5.24 0.24 -4.80
CA VAL A 107 -6.26 0.36 -5.85
C VAL A 107 -5.65 0.04 -7.20
N GLU A 108 -6.43 -0.59 -8.08
CA GLU A 108 -6.02 -0.77 -9.47
C GLU A 108 -6.07 0.56 -10.21
N ILE A 109 -5.00 0.85 -10.96
CA ILE A 109 -4.88 2.06 -11.78
C ILE A 109 -4.63 1.73 -13.26
N GLY A 110 -4.42 0.47 -13.62
CA GLY A 110 -4.19 0.05 -14.99
C GLY A 110 -4.03 -1.47 -15.15
N ARG A 111 -4.09 -1.93 -16.40
CA ARG A 111 -3.85 -3.33 -16.79
C ARG A 111 -3.05 -3.39 -18.09
N GLY A 112 -2.35 -4.50 -18.30
CA GLY A 112 -1.63 -4.72 -19.56
C GLY A 112 -1.02 -6.11 -19.67
N TYR A 113 -0.09 -6.25 -20.62
CA TYR A 113 0.67 -7.47 -20.84
C TYR A 113 2.17 -7.16 -20.83
N ASN A 114 2.96 -8.00 -20.15
CA ASN A 114 4.41 -7.87 -20.19
C ASN A 114 5.00 -8.45 -21.50
N SER A 115 6.32 -8.39 -21.67
CA SER A 115 7.02 -8.94 -22.85
C SER A 115 6.85 -10.46 -23.01
N LYS A 116 6.56 -11.18 -21.92
CA LYS A 116 6.23 -12.62 -21.92
C LYS A 116 4.73 -12.89 -22.19
N ARG A 117 3.94 -11.87 -22.58
CA ARG A 117 2.49 -11.93 -22.78
C ARG A 117 1.70 -12.36 -21.54
N GLN A 118 2.22 -12.08 -20.35
CA GLN A 118 1.51 -12.33 -19.10
C GLN A 118 0.74 -11.08 -18.70
N ALA A 119 -0.54 -11.26 -18.37
CA ALA A 119 -1.39 -10.19 -17.90
C ALA A 119 -0.87 -9.65 -16.55
N TYR A 120 -0.90 -8.34 -16.39
CA TYR A 120 -0.59 -7.67 -15.14
C TYR A 120 -1.64 -6.60 -14.82
N ILE A 121 -1.67 -6.21 -13.55
CA ILE A 121 -2.35 -5.02 -13.05
C ILE A 121 -1.31 -4.05 -12.48
N ASP A 122 -1.45 -2.77 -12.76
CA ASP A 122 -0.72 -1.71 -12.06
C ASP A 122 -1.60 -1.25 -10.90
N ILE A 123 -1.06 -1.27 -9.69
CA ILE A 123 -1.74 -0.92 -8.45
C ILE A 123 -1.04 0.25 -7.77
N ARG A 124 -1.79 1.10 -7.08
CA ARG A 124 -1.28 2.24 -6.33
C ARG A 124 -1.66 2.16 -4.86
N ASN A 125 -0.71 2.41 -3.98
CA ASN A 125 -0.94 2.46 -2.55
C ASN A 125 -1.68 3.74 -2.17
N GLU A 126 -2.88 3.58 -1.63
CA GLU A 126 -3.70 4.67 -1.10
C GLU A 126 -3.67 4.72 0.43
N ASN A 127 -2.98 3.78 1.09
CA ASN A 127 -2.76 3.85 2.54
C ASN A 127 -2.01 5.12 2.92
N LYS A 128 -2.28 5.62 4.14
CA LYS A 128 -1.66 6.82 4.70
C LYS A 128 -1.93 8.09 3.91
N LYS A 129 -2.94 8.09 3.02
CA LYS A 129 -3.40 9.32 2.39
C LYS A 129 -3.92 10.28 3.47
N ARG A 130 -3.49 11.53 3.40
CA ARG A 130 -4.14 12.63 4.11
C ARG A 130 -5.26 13.16 3.23
N TYR A 131 -6.50 12.80 3.57
CA TYR A 131 -7.66 13.20 2.80
C TYR A 131 -7.94 14.69 2.98
N GLN A 132 -8.24 15.34 1.85
CA GLN A 132 -8.79 16.68 1.86
C GLN A 132 -10.32 16.60 1.87
N PRO A 133 -11.03 17.57 2.49
CA PRO A 133 -12.49 17.58 2.53
C PRO A 133 -13.18 17.38 1.18
N GLN A 134 -12.59 17.92 0.11
CA GLN A 134 -13.10 17.84 -1.27
C GLN A 134 -13.05 16.43 -1.88
N ASP A 135 -12.26 15.52 -1.30
CA ASP A 135 -12.14 14.13 -1.75
C ASP A 135 -13.26 13.25 -1.19
N LEU A 136 -14.15 13.81 -0.36
CA LEU A 136 -15.13 13.08 0.45
C LEU A 136 -16.54 13.60 0.23
N GLU A 137 -17.51 12.76 0.59
CA GLU A 137 -18.89 13.22 0.76
C GLU A 137 -18.93 14.32 1.81
N ASN A 138 -19.44 15.49 1.42
CA ASN A 138 -19.37 16.69 2.22
C ASN A 138 -20.66 17.52 2.13
N LYS A 139 -20.94 18.30 3.16
CA LYS A 139 -22.06 19.26 3.20
C LYS A 139 -21.81 20.37 4.21
N TRP A 140 -22.48 21.50 3.98
CA TRP A 140 -22.61 22.58 4.95
C TRP A 140 -23.89 22.40 5.76
N VAL A 141 -23.80 22.56 7.08
CA VAL A 141 -24.95 22.50 7.99
C VAL A 141 -24.90 23.67 8.96
N GLY A 142 -26.06 24.13 9.45
CA GLY A 142 -26.11 25.21 10.43
C GLY A 142 -25.29 24.90 11.70
N THR A 143 -24.70 25.92 12.32
CA THR A 143 -23.83 25.74 13.51
C THR A 143 -24.53 25.06 14.69
N GLY A 144 -25.85 25.24 14.83
CA GLY A 144 -26.66 24.58 15.87
C GLY A 144 -27.05 23.12 15.58
N GLN A 145 -26.85 22.62 14.36
CA GLN A 145 -27.22 21.24 14.00
C GLN A 145 -26.22 20.23 14.56
N PRO A 146 -26.61 19.10 15.17
CA PRO A 146 -25.65 18.11 15.67
C PRO A 146 -24.83 17.50 14.52
N VAL A 147 -23.57 17.12 14.81
CA VAL A 147 -22.73 16.40 13.85
C VAL A 147 -23.12 14.91 13.87
N PRO A 148 -23.53 14.31 12.73
CA PRO A 148 -23.89 12.90 12.70
C PRO A 148 -22.71 11.97 13.03
N TYR A 149 -23.00 10.76 13.52
CA TYR A 149 -21.97 9.73 13.70
C TYR A 149 -21.25 9.43 12.37
N GLY A 150 -19.92 9.29 12.41
CA GLY A 150 -19.11 9.07 11.21
C GLY A 150 -18.80 10.34 10.42
N TRP A 151 -19.24 11.51 10.88
CA TRP A 151 -18.92 12.80 10.28
C TRP A 151 -18.03 13.63 11.20
N VAL A 152 -17.17 14.46 10.61
CA VAL A 152 -16.31 15.39 11.35
C VAL A 152 -16.42 16.79 10.78
N VAL A 153 -16.20 17.80 11.62
CA VAL A 153 -16.15 19.20 11.20
C VAL A 153 -14.76 19.49 10.64
N VAL A 154 -14.68 20.06 9.45
CA VAL A 154 -13.38 20.37 8.79
C VAL A 154 -13.22 21.86 8.48
N ASN A 155 -14.30 22.62 8.54
CA ASN A 155 -14.29 24.08 8.43
C ASN A 155 -15.50 24.66 9.16
N VAL A 156 -15.40 25.91 9.60
CA VAL A 156 -16.45 26.64 10.32
C VAL A 156 -16.59 28.03 9.71
N SER A 157 -17.82 28.44 9.42
CA SER A 157 -18.19 29.80 9.09
C SER A 157 -19.06 30.40 10.20
N LEU A 158 -19.49 31.66 10.04
CA LEU A 158 -20.31 32.37 11.04
C LEU A 158 -21.62 31.64 11.37
N TYR A 159 -22.27 31.04 10.37
CA TYR A 159 -23.61 30.46 10.52
C TYR A 159 -23.67 28.97 10.18
N GLU A 160 -22.61 28.44 9.59
CA GLU A 160 -22.55 27.06 9.13
C GLU A 160 -21.23 26.39 9.54
N LYS A 161 -21.22 25.08 9.47
CA LYS A 161 -20.02 24.26 9.58
C LYS A 161 -19.99 23.29 8.43
N HIS A 162 -18.81 23.11 7.88
CA HIS A 162 -18.52 22.15 6.85
C HIS A 162 -18.22 20.82 7.52
N ILE A 163 -19.03 19.81 7.22
CA ILE A 163 -18.84 18.46 7.70
C ILE A 163 -18.57 17.50 6.55
N VAL A 164 -17.74 16.50 6.82
CA VAL A 164 -17.40 15.44 5.86
C VAL A 164 -17.61 14.07 6.47
N ASN A 165 -18.06 13.13 5.64
CA ASN A 165 -18.21 11.73 6.02
C ASN A 165 -16.84 11.05 5.95
N ILE A 166 -16.41 10.45 7.05
CA ILE A 166 -15.11 9.78 7.16
C ILE A 166 -15.21 8.26 7.14
N THR A 167 -16.42 7.68 7.09
CA THR A 167 -16.59 6.22 7.22
C THR A 167 -16.01 5.42 6.04
N SER A 168 -15.89 6.04 4.87
CA SER A 168 -15.35 5.43 3.65
C SER A 168 -13.84 5.56 3.50
N ILE A 169 -13.16 6.31 4.37
CA ILE A 169 -11.72 6.52 4.29
C ILE A 169 -10.97 5.22 4.64
N PRO A 170 -9.99 4.75 3.84
CA PRO A 170 -9.22 3.53 4.10
C PRO A 170 -8.44 3.55 5.42
N THR A 171 -8.03 2.37 5.88
CA THR A 171 -7.14 2.22 7.04
C THR A 171 -5.81 2.96 6.85
N GLU A 172 -5.20 3.33 7.96
CA GLU A 172 -3.98 4.14 8.08
C GLU A 172 -4.06 5.56 7.50
N SER A 173 -5.17 5.94 6.89
CA SER A 173 -5.39 7.26 6.33
C SER A 173 -5.83 8.24 7.40
N SER A 174 -5.65 9.54 7.12
CA SER A 174 -5.95 10.59 8.09
C SER A 174 -6.72 11.75 7.50
N ILE A 175 -7.39 12.49 8.37
CA ILE A 175 -8.06 13.75 8.06
C ILE A 175 -7.87 14.72 9.20
N GLU A 176 -7.72 16.00 8.86
CA GLU A 176 -7.73 17.07 9.85
C GLU A 176 -9.16 17.56 10.07
N ALA A 177 -9.58 17.55 11.33
CA ALA A 177 -10.85 18.09 11.76
C ALA A 177 -10.64 19.27 12.70
N VAL A 178 -11.61 20.17 12.73
CA VAL A 178 -11.66 21.31 13.64
C VAL A 178 -11.87 20.79 15.06
N LYS A 179 -11.17 21.42 16.01
CA LYS A 179 -11.40 21.28 17.45
C LYS A 179 -12.07 22.57 17.91
N HIS A 180 -13.26 22.45 18.46
CA HIS A 180 -14.05 23.60 18.90
C HIS A 180 -14.66 23.32 20.28
N PRO A 181 -14.64 24.29 21.22
CA PRO A 181 -15.07 24.05 22.60
C PRO A 181 -16.59 23.88 22.77
N SER A 182 -17.39 24.39 21.83
CA SER A 182 -18.84 24.24 21.89
C SER A 182 -19.30 22.79 21.62
N PRO A 183 -20.20 22.22 22.45
CA PRO A 183 -20.77 20.90 22.25
C PRO A 183 -21.46 20.70 20.90
N ALA A 184 -21.94 21.79 20.26
CA ALA A 184 -22.55 21.71 18.94
C ALA A 184 -21.56 21.27 17.83
N PHE A 185 -20.26 21.36 18.09
CA PHE A 185 -19.19 20.96 17.18
C PHE A 185 -18.56 19.63 17.59
N ALA A 186 -19.01 19.04 18.72
CA ALA A 186 -18.58 17.73 19.12
C ALA A 186 -19.01 16.71 18.06
N TYR A 187 -18.08 15.84 17.70
CA TYR A 187 -18.32 14.68 16.86
C TYR A 187 -17.80 13.45 17.58
N GLU A 188 -18.51 12.35 17.40
CA GLU A 188 -18.08 11.06 17.92
C GLU A 188 -16.99 10.49 17.02
N ILE A 189 -15.92 9.98 17.63
CA ILE A 189 -14.85 9.31 16.92
C ILE A 189 -15.29 7.88 16.66
N PRO A 190 -15.51 7.48 15.39
CA PRO A 190 -16.01 6.14 15.10
C PRO A 190 -15.02 5.07 15.55
N ARG A 191 -15.51 3.85 15.79
CA ARG A 191 -14.63 2.71 16.05
C ARG A 191 -13.60 2.55 14.93
N GLY A 192 -12.35 2.28 15.31
CA GLY A 192 -11.23 2.20 14.37
C GLY A 192 -10.57 3.54 14.06
N TRP A 193 -11.06 4.66 14.60
CA TRP A 193 -10.41 5.97 14.50
C TRP A 193 -9.75 6.38 15.81
N GLU A 194 -8.63 7.08 15.70
CA GLU A 194 -7.89 7.62 16.83
C GLU A 194 -7.44 9.07 16.54
N ILE A 195 -7.39 9.91 17.56
CA ILE A 195 -6.72 11.21 17.48
C ILE A 195 -5.22 10.95 17.57
N THR A 196 -4.47 11.21 16.50
CA THR A 196 -3.02 11.07 16.48
C THR A 196 -2.30 12.38 16.77
N VAL A 197 -2.96 13.51 16.55
CA VAL A 197 -2.49 14.85 16.94
C VAL A 197 -3.67 15.62 17.53
N ASP A 198 -3.51 16.15 18.74
CA ASP A 198 -4.49 17.03 19.39
C ASP A 198 -3.91 18.44 19.52
N GLY A 199 -4.21 19.29 18.55
CA GLY A 199 -3.80 20.70 18.54
C GLY A 199 -4.74 21.60 19.34
N GLU A 200 -4.47 22.90 19.29
CA GLU A 200 -5.29 23.92 19.94
C GLU A 200 -6.63 24.12 19.22
N HIS A 201 -6.60 24.20 17.88
CA HIS A 201 -7.77 24.49 17.03
C HIS A 201 -8.13 23.35 16.07
N SER A 202 -7.29 22.32 15.97
CA SER A 202 -7.52 21.17 15.08
C SER A 202 -7.03 19.86 15.69
N ARG A 203 -7.50 18.76 15.12
CA ARG A 203 -7.15 17.38 15.45
C ARG A 203 -6.87 16.61 14.18
N ILE A 204 -5.84 15.78 14.18
CA ILE A 204 -5.65 14.78 13.12
C ILE A 204 -6.27 13.47 13.59
N LEU A 205 -7.31 13.03 12.88
CA LEU A 205 -7.91 11.73 13.07
C LEU A 205 -7.29 10.76 12.08
N THR A 206 -6.88 9.58 12.55
CA THR A 206 -6.30 8.51 11.72
C THR A 206 -7.07 7.22 11.92
N ARG A 207 -7.44 6.55 10.83
CA ARG A 207 -8.05 5.22 10.88
C ARG A 207 -6.98 4.17 11.13
N LYS A 208 -7.14 3.30 12.12
CA LYS A 208 -6.18 2.24 12.48
C LYS A 208 -6.56 0.86 11.91
N TYR A 209 -7.84 0.52 11.91
CA TYR A 209 -8.35 -0.79 11.49
C TYR A 209 -9.76 -0.72 10.91
#